data_AF-E3LGV4-F1
#
_entry.id   AF-E3LGV4-F1
#
_cell.length_a   1.000
_cell.length_b   1.000
_cell.length_c   1.000
_cell.angle_alpha   90.00
_cell.angle_beta   90.00
_cell.angle_gamma   90.00
#
_symmetry.space_group_name_H-M   'P 1'
#
loop_
_entity.id
_entity.type
_entity.pdbx_description
1 polymer ?
#
loop_
_entity_poly.entity_id
_entity_poly.type
_entity_poly.pdbx_seq_one_letter_code
_entity_poly.pdbx_strand_id
1 'polypeptide(L)'
;MWVSGQNFVSSHYSPHFFVVFSFDSSLFSFEMSKWFIVSCFLLCAISYSSYYLLTSNSLIKTVKTHTYKRFYELIRENTKMKLERLQDDAKLVGKPFVPPFINFDREYAIAPKYNLSICRIKKSMSTLMSGVACVLYDTGKFMRNNRSILEVWSQRFCADKNEYRRLNEVKWRMGDAHHTFTKIVVIRDPISRFISFFSNKCIFEAQKYPSRKQCYNCQGNVTCFLEKQYMRFMQHSSDGFSRLRPSYEDKHAAPLSWNCEFSKYLQEYKIVKLAVDPKDRKNGLDNLMNVLKESNVPNSTLEYIEKSALEGETQHATYDSDAHDVVKKQIESDRTIREWLKRIYYLDFVIFDFDRSLIDS
;
A
#
# COMPACT_ATOMS: atom_id res chain seq x y z
N MET A 1 -12.24 -45.90 -42.68
CA MET A 1 -12.48 -46.73 -43.87
C MET A 1 -12.93 -48.10 -43.35
N TRP A 2 -14.25 -48.28 -43.21
CA TRP A 2 -15.07 -49.22 -44.01
C TRP A 2 -14.60 -50.68 -43.83
N VAL A 3 -15.20 -51.47 -42.93
CA VAL A 3 -16.54 -52.15 -42.96
C VAL A 3 -16.55 -53.42 -43.83
N SER A 4 -17.25 -54.43 -43.27
CA SER A 4 -17.87 -55.64 -43.87
C SER A 4 -17.03 -56.92 -43.83
N GLY A 5 -17.60 -58.10 -43.52
CA GLY A 5 -18.97 -58.45 -43.19
C GLY A 5 -19.23 -59.96 -43.39
N GLN A 6 -20.40 -60.40 -42.86
CA GLN A 6 -21.27 -61.47 -43.40
C GLN A 6 -20.79 -62.95 -43.27
N ASN A 7 -21.63 -63.99 -43.08
CA ASN A 7 -23.08 -64.18 -43.08
C ASN A 7 -23.45 -65.59 -42.55
N PHE A 8 -24.65 -65.72 -41.94
CA PHE A 8 -25.70 -66.79 -42.00
C PHE A 8 -25.35 -68.29 -41.77
N VAL A 9 -26.18 -69.14 -41.12
CA VAL A 9 -27.52 -69.65 -41.55
C VAL A 9 -28.23 -70.46 -40.41
N SER A 10 -29.54 -70.22 -40.19
CA SER A 10 -30.70 -71.13 -39.86
C SER A 10 -30.65 -72.13 -38.66
N SER A 11 -31.75 -72.57 -38.00
CA SER A 11 -33.17 -72.20 -37.81
C SER A 11 -33.77 -73.25 -36.84
N HIS A 12 -34.76 -72.91 -36.00
CA HIS A 12 -36.00 -73.69 -35.80
C HIS A 12 -36.94 -73.04 -34.76
N TYR A 13 -38.22 -73.36 -34.88
CA TYR A 13 -39.43 -72.62 -34.50
C TYR A 13 -40.09 -73.10 -33.18
N SER A 14 -40.59 -72.15 -32.38
CA SER A 14 -41.87 -72.08 -31.59
C SER A 14 -42.20 -73.14 -30.48
N PRO A 15 -43.06 -72.86 -29.45
CA PRO A 15 -44.14 -71.85 -29.43
C PRO A 15 -44.36 -71.00 -28.13
N HIS A 16 -45.10 -69.90 -28.33
CA HIS A 16 -46.07 -69.19 -27.48
C HIS A 16 -46.07 -69.31 -25.94
N PHE A 17 -45.88 -68.16 -25.26
CA PHE A 17 -46.72 -67.71 -24.14
C PHE A 17 -46.79 -66.17 -24.15
N PHE A 18 -47.90 -65.61 -24.62
CA PHE A 18 -48.21 -64.19 -24.48
C PHE A 18 -49.02 -64.02 -23.19
N VAL A 19 -48.43 -63.39 -22.18
CA VAL A 19 -49.18 -62.87 -21.02
C VAL A 19 -49.65 -61.47 -21.40
N VAL A 20 -50.94 -61.34 -21.69
CA VAL A 20 -51.60 -60.03 -21.88
C VAL A 20 -51.83 -59.44 -20.50
N PHE A 21 -51.02 -58.45 -20.11
CA PHE A 21 -51.39 -57.51 -19.05
C PHE A 21 -52.29 -56.44 -19.66
N SER A 22 -53.60 -56.56 -19.43
CA SER A 22 -54.51 -55.43 -19.61
C SER A 22 -54.22 -54.40 -18.52
N PHE A 23 -53.49 -53.34 -18.88
CA PHE A 23 -53.40 -52.13 -18.08
C PHE A 23 -54.61 -51.25 -18.40
N ASP A 24 -55.45 -51.04 -17.40
CA ASP A 24 -56.58 -50.12 -17.44
C ASP A 24 -56.06 -48.68 -17.51
N SER A 25 -56.21 -48.04 -18.67
CA SER A 25 -55.65 -46.72 -19.01
C SER A 25 -56.52 -45.55 -18.55
N SER A 26 -57.56 -45.80 -17.76
CA SER A 26 -58.54 -44.78 -17.35
C SER A 26 -58.30 -44.19 -15.94
N LEU A 27 -57.51 -44.83 -15.07
CA LEU A 27 -57.19 -44.30 -13.73
C LEU A 27 -55.84 -43.55 -13.63
N PHE A 28 -54.96 -43.69 -14.62
CA PHE A 28 -53.57 -43.19 -14.53
C PHE A 28 -53.40 -41.71 -14.91
N SER A 29 -54.40 -41.09 -15.55
CA SER A 29 -54.29 -39.70 -16.03
C SER A 29 -54.61 -38.64 -14.96
N PHE A 30 -55.44 -38.98 -13.97
CA PHE A 30 -55.91 -38.02 -12.97
C PHE A 30 -54.93 -37.83 -11.80
N GLU A 31 -54.21 -38.89 -11.42
CA GLU A 31 -53.20 -38.82 -10.36
C GLU A 31 -51.92 -38.13 -10.82
N MET A 32 -51.44 -38.43 -12.04
CA MET A 32 -50.27 -37.74 -12.63
C MET A 32 -50.52 -36.24 -12.81
N SER A 33 -51.75 -35.84 -13.17
CA SER A 33 -52.15 -34.42 -13.25
C SER A 33 -52.00 -33.70 -11.91
N LYS A 34 -52.42 -34.33 -10.80
CA LYS A 34 -52.30 -33.76 -9.45
C LYS A 34 -50.83 -33.59 -9.04
N TRP A 35 -49.99 -34.60 -9.27
CA TRP A 35 -48.56 -34.53 -8.98
C TRP A 35 -47.83 -33.49 -9.85
N PHE A 36 -48.24 -33.33 -11.10
CA PHE A 36 -47.69 -32.30 -12.00
C PHE A 36 -48.03 -30.89 -11.52
N ILE A 37 -49.27 -30.65 -11.10
CA ILE A 37 -49.72 -29.36 -10.55
C ILE A 37 -48.96 -29.04 -9.25
N VAL A 38 -48.84 -30.01 -8.33
CA VAL A 38 -48.09 -29.83 -7.08
C VAL A 38 -46.61 -29.54 -7.33
N SER A 39 -45.99 -30.23 -8.30
CA SER A 39 -44.60 -29.99 -8.71
C SER A 39 -44.40 -28.58 -9.30
N CYS A 40 -45.32 -28.12 -10.15
CA CYS A 40 -45.30 -26.75 -10.69
C CYS A 40 -45.42 -25.69 -9.57
N PHE A 41 -46.32 -25.88 -8.60
CA PHE A 41 -46.46 -24.95 -7.48
C PHE A 41 -45.20 -24.92 -6.59
N LEU A 42 -44.57 -26.07 -6.33
CA LEU A 42 -43.31 -26.14 -5.59
C LEU A 42 -42.17 -25.45 -6.34
N LEU A 43 -42.04 -25.65 -7.65
CA LEU A 43 -41.02 -24.98 -8.47
C LEU A 43 -41.23 -23.46 -8.54
N CYS A 44 -42.48 -23.00 -8.63
CA CYS A 44 -42.82 -21.58 -8.56
C CYS A 44 -42.52 -21.00 -7.16
N ALA A 45 -42.81 -21.72 -6.08
CA ALA A 45 -42.52 -21.27 -4.73
C ALA A 45 -41.00 -21.19 -4.47
N ILE A 46 -40.22 -22.16 -4.95
CA ILE A 46 -38.77 -22.17 -4.85
C ILE A 46 -38.14 -21.05 -5.69
N SER A 47 -38.63 -20.83 -6.91
CA SER A 47 -38.12 -19.76 -7.78
C SER A 47 -38.46 -18.37 -7.23
N TYR A 48 -39.68 -18.16 -6.72
CA TYR A 48 -40.08 -16.92 -6.06
C TYR A 48 -39.25 -16.66 -4.80
N SER A 49 -39.06 -17.67 -3.95
CA SER A 49 -38.23 -17.55 -2.74
C SER A 49 -36.77 -17.26 -3.06
N SER A 50 -36.21 -17.91 -4.09
CA SER A 50 -34.83 -17.69 -4.55
C SER A 50 -34.66 -16.29 -5.14
N TYR A 51 -35.62 -15.80 -5.93
CA TYR A 51 -35.65 -14.45 -6.45
C TYR A 51 -35.73 -13.40 -5.32
N TYR A 52 -36.58 -13.64 -4.31
CA TYR A 52 -36.71 -12.75 -3.15
C TYR A 52 -35.43 -12.74 -2.30
N LEU A 53 -34.76 -13.88 -2.12
CA LEU A 53 -33.47 -13.98 -1.43
C LEU A 53 -32.33 -13.29 -2.20
N LEU A 54 -32.29 -13.41 -3.53
CA LEU A 54 -31.30 -12.75 -4.38
C LEU A 54 -31.49 -11.23 -4.40
N THR A 55 -32.73 -10.77 -4.56
CA THR A 55 -33.06 -9.34 -4.59
C THR A 55 -32.89 -8.67 -3.24
N SER A 56 -33.29 -9.31 -2.14
CA SER A 56 -33.02 -8.81 -0.78
C SER A 56 -31.53 -8.76 -0.46
N ASN A 57 -30.74 -9.77 -0.83
CA ASN A 57 -29.28 -9.73 -0.66
C ASN A 57 -28.63 -8.62 -1.51
N SER A 58 -29.09 -8.40 -2.74
CA SER A 58 -28.63 -7.30 -3.60
C SER A 58 -28.95 -5.93 -2.99
N LEU A 59 -30.17 -5.77 -2.46
CA LEU A 59 -30.61 -4.53 -1.81
C LEU A 59 -29.83 -4.28 -0.52
N ILE A 60 -29.63 -5.30 0.31
CA ILE A 60 -28.79 -5.24 1.53
C ILE A 60 -27.35 -4.88 1.18
N LYS A 61 -26.78 -5.48 0.13
CA LYS A 61 -25.42 -5.15 -0.34
C LYS A 61 -25.32 -3.69 -0.78
N THR A 62 -26.33 -3.21 -1.50
CA THR A 62 -26.39 -1.83 -2.01
C THR A 62 -26.60 -0.80 -0.89
N VAL A 63 -27.48 -1.09 0.06
CA VAL A 63 -27.69 -0.24 1.25
C VAL A 63 -26.43 -0.21 2.10
N LYS A 64 -25.80 -1.37 2.37
CA LYS A 64 -24.52 -1.44 3.08
C LYS A 64 -23.46 -0.61 2.36
N THR A 65 -23.24 -0.79 1.06
CA THR A 65 -22.23 -0.01 0.33
C THR A 65 -22.51 1.50 0.35
N HIS A 66 -23.77 1.93 0.25
CA HIS A 66 -24.12 3.35 0.34
C HIS A 66 -23.93 3.94 1.74
N THR A 67 -24.38 3.23 2.79
CA THR A 67 -24.23 3.68 4.18
C THR A 67 -22.76 3.72 4.59
N TYR A 68 -21.97 2.70 4.22
CA TYR A 68 -20.52 2.72 4.47
C TYR A 68 -19.83 3.83 3.70
N LYS A 69 -20.20 4.06 2.42
CA LYS A 69 -19.65 5.18 1.64
C LYS A 69 -19.90 6.51 2.34
N ARG A 70 -21.14 6.79 2.76
CA ARG A 70 -21.49 8.03 3.47
C ARG A 70 -20.76 8.15 4.81
N PHE A 71 -20.62 7.05 5.55
CA PHE A 71 -19.86 7.01 6.80
C PHE A 71 -18.38 7.37 6.61
N TYR A 72 -17.71 6.78 5.61
CA TYR A 72 -16.32 7.12 5.29
C TYR A 72 -16.14 8.55 4.77
N GLU A 73 -17.12 9.08 4.02
CA GLU A 73 -17.15 10.49 3.64
C GLU A 73 -17.22 11.40 4.87
N LEU A 74 -18.10 11.10 5.83
CA LEU A 74 -18.21 11.86 7.08
C LEU A 74 -16.91 11.81 7.91
N ILE A 75 -16.26 10.64 8.01
CA ILE A 75 -14.94 10.53 8.68
C ILE A 75 -13.91 11.42 7.98
N ARG A 76 -13.90 11.44 6.65
CA ARG A 76 -12.98 12.27 5.86
C ARG A 76 -13.27 13.76 6.07
N GLU A 77 -14.53 14.17 6.05
CA GLU A 77 -14.97 15.54 6.31
C GLU A 77 -14.58 15.98 7.74
N ASN A 78 -14.86 15.16 8.75
CA ASN A 78 -14.48 15.43 10.14
C ASN A 78 -12.97 15.53 10.32
N THR A 79 -12.21 14.62 9.70
CA THR A 79 -10.73 14.68 9.71
C THR A 79 -10.24 15.96 9.06
N LYS A 80 -10.81 16.34 7.91
CA LYS A 80 -10.46 17.57 7.21
C LYS A 80 -10.72 18.80 8.09
N MET A 81 -11.92 18.92 8.67
CA MET A 81 -12.26 20.02 9.58
C MET A 81 -11.32 20.09 10.80
N LYS A 82 -10.95 18.93 11.35
CA LYS A 82 -9.98 18.85 12.47
C LYS A 82 -8.61 19.40 12.05
N LEU A 83 -8.11 19.02 10.88
CA LEU A 83 -6.81 19.50 10.38
C LEU A 83 -6.85 21.00 10.05
N GLU A 84 -7.94 21.50 9.48
CA GLU A 84 -8.14 22.93 9.21
C GLU A 84 -8.15 23.75 10.51
N ARG A 85 -8.86 23.29 11.54
CA ARG A 85 -8.84 23.95 12.86
C ARG A 85 -7.44 24.03 13.44
N LEU A 86 -6.69 22.93 13.44
CA LEU A 86 -5.30 22.91 13.92
C LEU A 86 -4.41 23.89 13.13
N GLN A 87 -4.66 23.99 11.83
CA GLN A 87 -3.94 24.90 10.96
C GLN A 87 -4.23 26.37 11.29
N ASP A 88 -5.49 26.70 11.59
CA ASP A 88 -5.92 28.05 11.96
C ASP A 88 -5.43 28.44 13.35
N ASP A 89 -5.49 27.53 14.32
CA ASP A 89 -4.93 27.73 15.66
C ASP A 89 -3.42 28.04 15.57
N ALA A 90 -2.68 27.33 14.72
CA ALA A 90 -1.25 27.58 14.52
C ALA A 90 -0.97 28.95 13.87
N LYS A 91 -1.82 29.39 12.93
CA LYS A 91 -1.70 30.74 12.32
C LYS A 91 -1.85 31.83 13.37
N LEU A 92 -2.79 31.68 14.31
CA LEU A 92 -3.03 32.65 15.38
C LEU A 92 -1.82 32.80 16.31
N VAL A 93 -1.04 31.73 16.52
CA VAL A 93 0.17 31.73 17.37
C VAL A 93 1.42 32.19 16.61
N GLY A 94 1.33 32.46 15.30
CA GLY A 94 2.32 33.27 14.58
C GLY A 94 2.77 32.70 13.22
N LYS A 95 3.01 31.40 13.09
CA LYS A 95 3.27 30.79 11.76
C LYS A 95 2.42 29.53 11.56
N PRO A 96 1.84 29.33 10.37
CA PRO A 96 1.09 28.12 10.07
C PRO A 96 1.96 26.86 10.15
N PHE A 97 1.34 25.71 10.43
CA PHE A 97 1.92 24.42 10.06
C PHE A 97 2.10 24.30 8.55
N VAL A 98 3.08 23.50 8.13
CA VAL A 98 3.16 23.05 6.73
C VAL A 98 1.91 22.22 6.43
N PRO A 99 1.09 22.62 5.44
CA PRO A 99 -0.19 21.96 5.19
C PRO A 99 0.05 20.52 4.72
N PRO A 100 -0.86 19.57 5.02
CA PRO A 100 -0.69 18.18 4.64
C PRO A 100 -1.13 17.96 3.19
N PHE A 101 -0.89 16.75 2.68
CA PHE A 101 -1.50 16.27 1.43
C PHE A 101 -1.13 17.07 0.17
N ILE A 102 -0.03 17.82 0.19
CA ILE A 102 0.54 18.46 -1.00
C ILE A 102 1.10 17.39 -1.92
N ASN A 103 0.83 17.53 -3.20
CA ASN A 103 1.23 16.53 -4.18
C ASN A 103 2.69 16.74 -4.60
N PHE A 104 3.62 16.03 -3.98
CA PHE A 104 5.05 16.36 -4.06
C PHE A 104 5.91 15.33 -4.82
N ASP A 105 6.55 14.41 -4.10
CA ASP A 105 7.39 13.35 -4.66
C ASP A 105 6.65 12.02 -4.61
N ARG A 106 6.80 11.23 -5.66
CA ARG A 106 6.07 9.97 -5.86
C ARG A 106 7.05 8.94 -6.36
N GLU A 107 7.23 7.88 -5.59
CA GLU A 107 8.12 6.79 -5.95
C GLU A 107 7.41 5.47 -5.71
N TYR A 108 6.80 4.94 -6.76
CA TYR A 108 6.15 3.63 -6.72
C TYR A 108 7.07 2.57 -7.29
N ALA A 109 6.95 1.36 -6.76
CA ALA A 109 7.43 0.14 -7.38
C ALA A 109 6.28 -0.87 -7.44
N ILE A 110 6.30 -1.78 -8.41
CA ILE A 110 5.25 -2.80 -8.57
C ILE A 110 5.82 -4.21 -8.52
N ALA A 111 4.98 -5.15 -8.08
CA ALA A 111 5.20 -6.59 -8.21
C ALA A 111 3.89 -7.22 -8.72
N PRO A 112 3.70 -7.30 -10.06
CA PRO A 112 2.44 -7.75 -10.65
C PRO A 112 2.05 -9.17 -10.26
N LYS A 113 3.05 -10.07 -10.14
CA LYS A 113 2.85 -11.47 -9.72
C LYS A 113 2.09 -11.61 -8.40
N TYR A 114 2.28 -10.65 -7.48
CA TYR A 114 1.66 -10.65 -6.16
C TYR A 114 0.59 -9.56 -6.01
N ASN A 115 0.25 -8.89 -7.12
CA ASN A 115 -0.73 -7.81 -7.14
C ASN A 115 -0.42 -6.69 -6.13
N LEU A 116 0.86 -6.32 -6.02
CA LEU A 116 1.37 -5.33 -5.06
C LEU A 116 1.85 -4.05 -5.75
N SER A 117 1.51 -2.91 -5.16
CA SER A 117 2.18 -1.63 -5.39
C SER A 117 2.81 -1.14 -4.09
N ILE A 118 4.09 -0.80 -4.15
CA ILE A 118 4.88 -0.35 -3.01
C ILE A 118 5.19 1.13 -3.22
N CYS A 119 4.67 2.00 -2.36
CA CYS A 119 5.12 3.38 -2.30
C CYS A 119 6.37 3.49 -1.42
N ARG A 120 7.42 4.13 -1.94
CA ARG A 120 8.73 4.26 -1.31
C ARG A 120 8.91 5.69 -0.84
N ILE A 121 8.72 5.91 0.45
CA ILE A 121 8.98 7.21 1.06
C ILE A 121 10.45 7.27 1.48
N LYS A 122 11.18 8.27 0.99
CA LYS A 122 12.60 8.46 1.32
C LYS A 122 12.77 8.51 2.83
N LYS A 123 13.83 7.85 3.32
CA LYS A 123 14.19 7.79 4.75
C LYS A 123 13.21 6.99 5.64
N SER A 124 12.22 6.33 5.04
CA SER A 124 11.36 5.32 5.66
C SER A 124 11.70 3.93 5.10
N MET A 125 12.96 3.49 5.26
CA MET A 125 13.49 2.24 4.67
C MET A 125 13.33 2.14 3.13
N SER A 126 13.35 3.27 2.42
CA SER A 126 13.17 3.30 0.95
C SER A 126 14.15 2.43 0.16
N THR A 127 15.39 2.27 0.63
CA THR A 127 16.39 1.38 0.00
C THR A 127 15.95 -0.08 0.11
N LEU A 128 15.63 -0.54 1.33
CA LEU A 128 15.13 -1.88 1.58
C LEU A 128 13.85 -2.14 0.76
N MET A 129 12.90 -1.21 0.76
CA MET A 129 11.66 -1.35 -0.03
C MET A 129 11.89 -1.41 -1.54
N SER A 130 12.96 -0.78 -2.04
CA SER A 130 13.35 -0.93 -3.45
C SER A 130 13.88 -2.33 -3.75
N GLY A 131 14.72 -2.87 -2.86
CA GLY A 131 15.21 -4.25 -2.97
C GLY A 131 14.08 -5.27 -2.86
N VAL A 132 13.21 -5.14 -1.86
CA VAL A 132 12.01 -5.96 -1.69
C VAL A 132 11.15 -5.92 -2.95
N ALA A 133 10.82 -4.73 -3.46
CA ALA A 133 10.04 -4.63 -4.68
C ALA A 133 10.72 -5.31 -5.88
N CYS A 134 12.05 -5.25 -5.98
CA CYS A 134 12.82 -5.90 -7.04
C CYS A 134 12.80 -7.44 -6.93
N VAL A 135 12.98 -7.97 -5.72
CA VAL A 135 12.84 -9.41 -5.43
C VAL A 135 11.45 -9.90 -5.78
N LEU A 136 10.41 -9.13 -5.43
CA LEU A 136 9.02 -9.50 -5.69
C LEU A 136 8.65 -9.37 -7.18
N TYR A 137 9.34 -8.50 -7.92
CA TYR A 137 9.13 -8.34 -9.36
C TYR A 137 9.66 -9.52 -10.17
N ASP A 138 10.90 -9.97 -9.90
CA ASP A 138 11.50 -11.14 -10.57
C ASP A 138 12.45 -11.90 -9.63
N THR A 139 11.85 -12.68 -8.73
CA THR A 139 12.56 -13.44 -7.68
C THR A 139 13.65 -14.33 -8.26
N GLY A 140 13.34 -15.05 -9.35
CA GLY A 140 14.26 -15.99 -9.98
C GLY A 140 15.47 -15.30 -10.60
N LYS A 141 15.29 -14.19 -11.33
CA LYS A 141 16.44 -13.43 -11.85
C LYS A 141 17.23 -12.75 -10.75
N PHE A 142 16.57 -12.21 -9.73
CA PHE A 142 17.24 -11.55 -8.62
C PHE A 142 18.18 -12.52 -7.88
N MET A 143 17.67 -13.69 -7.47
CA MET A 143 18.44 -14.69 -6.76
C MET A 143 19.58 -15.29 -7.61
N ARG A 144 19.33 -15.60 -8.89
CA ARG A 144 20.37 -16.17 -9.78
C ARG A 144 21.54 -15.23 -10.05
N ASN A 145 21.33 -13.92 -9.97
CA ASN A 145 22.38 -12.93 -10.17
C ASN A 145 23.11 -12.57 -8.86
N ASN A 146 22.86 -13.31 -7.77
CA ASN A 146 23.46 -13.11 -6.45
C ASN A 146 23.41 -11.64 -5.98
N ARG A 147 22.25 -11.01 -6.20
CA ARG A 147 22.00 -9.58 -5.93
C ARG A 147 21.68 -9.35 -4.46
N SER A 148 21.92 -8.15 -3.97
CA SER A 148 21.61 -7.76 -2.59
C SER A 148 20.38 -6.87 -2.54
N ILE A 149 19.46 -7.14 -1.62
CA ILE A 149 18.28 -6.28 -1.43
C ILE A 149 18.65 -4.88 -0.87
N LEU A 150 19.89 -4.71 -0.40
CA LEU A 150 20.41 -3.45 0.13
C LEU A 150 21.27 -2.70 -0.89
N GLU A 151 21.14 -3.04 -2.18
CA GLU A 151 21.84 -2.39 -3.27
C GLU A 151 21.75 -0.87 -3.24
N VAL A 152 22.89 -0.23 -3.51
CA VAL A 152 22.99 1.23 -3.63
C VAL A 152 22.12 1.71 -4.79
N TRP A 153 21.51 2.87 -4.64
CA TRP A 153 20.56 3.44 -5.61
C TRP A 153 21.07 3.41 -7.07
N SER A 154 22.36 3.66 -7.29
CA SER A 154 22.99 3.71 -8.62
C SER A 154 23.21 2.35 -9.28
N GLN A 155 23.07 1.25 -8.55
CA GLN A 155 23.37 -0.11 -9.02
C GLN A 155 22.15 -1.03 -8.96
N ARG A 156 20.94 -0.47 -8.74
CA ARG A 156 19.72 -1.24 -8.51
C ARG A 156 19.35 -2.08 -9.73
N PHE A 157 19.28 -3.39 -9.54
CA PHE A 157 18.97 -4.36 -10.59
C PHE A 157 17.64 -4.11 -11.33
N CYS A 158 16.61 -3.62 -10.63
CA CYS A 158 15.28 -3.33 -11.20
C CYS A 158 15.04 -1.85 -11.53
N ALA A 159 16.07 -1.00 -11.51
CA ALA A 159 15.92 0.41 -11.88
C ALA A 159 15.19 0.54 -13.22
N ASP A 160 14.19 1.42 -13.27
CA ASP A 160 13.36 1.74 -14.44
C ASP A 160 12.58 0.56 -15.06
N LYS A 161 12.60 -0.62 -14.43
CA LYS A 161 11.85 -1.80 -14.89
C LYS A 161 10.48 -1.89 -14.23
N ASN A 162 10.44 -1.72 -12.91
CA ASN A 162 9.22 -1.85 -12.11
C ASN A 162 8.89 -0.57 -11.34
N GLU A 163 9.46 0.57 -11.72
CA GLU A 163 9.40 1.82 -10.98
C GLU A 163 8.60 2.88 -11.73
N TYR A 164 7.73 3.58 -11.01
CA TYR A 164 6.81 4.55 -11.60
C TYR A 164 6.68 5.80 -10.74
N ARG A 165 6.32 6.91 -11.38
CA ARG A 165 6.14 8.22 -10.73
C ARG A 165 4.66 8.60 -10.57
N ARG A 166 3.72 7.86 -11.16
CA ARG A 166 2.29 8.18 -11.11
C ARG A 166 1.48 6.93 -10.85
N LEU A 167 0.49 7.03 -9.96
CA LEU A 167 -0.37 5.86 -9.68
C LEU A 167 -1.20 5.44 -10.90
N ASN A 168 -1.51 6.37 -11.82
CA ASN A 168 -2.17 6.02 -13.08
C ASN A 168 -1.31 5.11 -13.98
N GLU A 169 0.02 5.31 -13.99
CA GLU A 169 0.94 4.41 -14.71
C GLU A 169 0.99 3.04 -14.03
N VAL A 170 1.00 3.02 -12.70
CA VAL A 170 0.89 1.77 -11.91
C VAL A 170 -0.40 1.03 -12.28
N LYS A 171 -1.56 1.69 -12.26
CA LYS A 171 -2.86 1.10 -12.64
C LYS A 171 -2.82 0.48 -14.03
N TRP A 172 -2.29 1.22 -15.00
CA TRP A 172 -2.15 0.74 -16.38
C TRP A 172 -1.27 -0.52 -16.46
N ARG A 173 -0.12 -0.53 -15.78
CA ARG A 173 0.84 -1.64 -15.77
C ARG A 173 0.35 -2.88 -15.02
N MET A 174 -0.51 -2.69 -14.02
CA MET A 174 -1.08 -3.76 -13.21
C MET A 174 -2.30 -4.43 -13.85
N GLY A 175 -2.76 -3.97 -15.03
CA GLY A 175 -3.93 -4.51 -15.72
C GLY A 175 -5.22 -4.03 -15.07
N ASP A 176 -5.70 -2.88 -15.52
CA ASP A 176 -6.75 -2.04 -14.90
C ASP A 176 -8.15 -2.70 -14.78
N ALA A 177 -8.30 -3.99 -15.09
CA ALA A 177 -9.59 -4.69 -15.12
C ALA A 177 -10.31 -4.75 -13.76
N HIS A 178 -9.60 -4.58 -12.64
CA HIS A 178 -10.22 -4.73 -11.31
C HIS A 178 -9.83 -3.69 -10.24
N HIS A 179 -8.93 -2.72 -10.50
CA HIS A 179 -8.43 -1.76 -9.49
C HIS A 179 -7.94 -2.39 -8.15
N THR A 180 -7.75 -3.70 -8.08
CA THR A 180 -7.66 -4.46 -6.82
C THR A 180 -6.22 -4.78 -6.42
N PHE A 181 -5.23 -3.93 -6.73
CA PHE A 181 -3.88 -4.14 -6.19
C PHE A 181 -3.73 -3.59 -4.78
N THR A 182 -3.04 -4.35 -3.95
CA THR A 182 -2.72 -3.95 -2.58
C THR A 182 -1.65 -2.87 -2.62
N LYS A 183 -1.94 -1.72 -2.03
CA LYS A 183 -1.00 -0.61 -1.88
C LYS A 183 -0.32 -0.73 -0.54
N ILE A 184 1.00 -0.83 -0.53
CA ILE A 184 1.81 -0.93 0.69
C ILE A 184 2.68 0.30 0.79
N VAL A 185 2.80 0.84 1.99
CA VAL A 185 3.75 1.91 2.29
C VAL A 185 4.35 1.67 3.66
N VAL A 186 5.66 1.89 3.75
CA VAL A 186 6.39 1.89 5.01
C VAL A 186 6.55 3.34 5.45
N ILE A 187 6.10 3.66 6.65
CA ILE A 187 6.26 4.98 7.27
C ILE A 187 7.14 4.89 8.52
N ARG A 188 7.80 5.99 8.85
CA ARG A 188 8.69 6.10 10.01
C ARG A 188 8.28 7.32 10.81
N ASP A 189 8.46 7.26 12.13
CA ASP A 189 8.34 8.42 13.02
C ASP A 189 8.99 9.68 12.39
N PRO A 190 8.27 10.82 12.30
CA PRO A 190 8.78 12.00 11.60
C PRO A 190 10.10 12.55 12.13
N ILE A 191 10.34 12.51 13.46
CA ILE A 191 11.60 13.00 14.04
C ILE A 191 12.75 12.04 13.69
N SER A 192 12.56 10.75 13.89
CA SER A 192 13.54 9.71 13.54
C SER A 192 13.89 9.73 12.06
N ARG A 193 12.90 10.00 11.21
CA ARG A 193 13.10 10.18 9.76
C ARG A 193 13.93 11.44 9.47
N PHE A 194 13.63 12.56 10.14
CA PHE A 194 14.41 13.80 10.02
C PHE A 194 15.86 13.61 10.44
N ILE A 195 16.12 12.97 11.59
CA ILE A 195 17.50 12.69 12.05
C ILE A 195 18.26 11.88 10.99
N SER A 196 17.65 10.79 10.49
CA SER A 196 18.29 9.95 9.45
C SER A 196 18.50 10.69 8.12
N PHE A 197 17.63 11.63 7.78
CA PHE A 197 17.85 12.53 6.66
C PHE A 197 19.04 13.46 6.93
N PHE A 198 18.99 14.22 8.02
CA PHE A 198 19.92 15.30 8.30
C PHE A 198 21.35 14.77 8.51
N SER A 199 21.52 13.74 9.34
CA SER A 199 22.84 13.15 9.57
C SER A 199 23.44 12.58 8.28
N ASN A 200 22.64 11.93 7.43
CA ASN A 200 23.15 11.37 6.18
C ASN A 200 23.45 12.42 5.12
N LYS A 201 22.52 13.35 4.88
CA LYS A 201 22.53 14.25 3.72
C LYS A 201 23.18 15.60 4.03
N CYS A 202 23.00 16.11 5.24
CA CYS A 202 23.49 17.42 5.65
C CYS A 202 24.79 17.39 6.45
N ILE A 203 25.18 16.22 6.96
CA ILE A 203 26.45 16.03 7.67
C ILE A 203 27.38 15.17 6.82
N PHE A 204 27.13 13.86 6.72
CA PHE A 204 28.07 12.94 6.05
C PHE A 204 28.27 13.23 4.56
N GLU A 205 27.19 13.33 3.79
CA GLU A 205 27.29 13.56 2.34
C GLU A 205 27.82 14.97 2.03
N ALA A 206 27.42 15.97 2.83
CA ALA A 206 27.89 17.35 2.69
C ALA A 206 29.40 17.49 2.97
N GLN A 207 29.93 16.79 3.99
CA GLN A 207 31.36 16.73 4.26
C GLN A 207 32.13 16.01 3.15
N LYS A 208 31.55 14.94 2.59
CA LYS A 208 32.15 14.22 1.46
C LYS A 208 32.18 15.03 0.17
N TYR A 209 31.20 15.92 -0.03
CA TYR A 209 31.05 16.70 -1.26
C TYR A 209 30.80 18.19 -0.96
N PRO A 210 31.78 18.92 -0.40
CA PRO A 210 31.59 20.29 0.10
C PRO A 210 31.22 21.28 -1.01
N SER A 211 31.67 21.05 -2.24
CA SER A 211 31.36 21.90 -3.40
C SER A 211 29.88 21.91 -3.79
N ARG A 212 29.08 20.91 -3.35
CA ARG A 212 27.65 20.81 -3.66
C ARG A 212 26.79 21.78 -2.86
N LYS A 213 27.34 22.42 -1.81
CA LYS A 213 26.61 23.36 -0.92
C LYS A 213 25.25 22.79 -0.45
N GLN A 214 25.24 21.50 -0.10
CA GLN A 214 24.04 20.79 0.34
C GLN A 214 23.43 21.44 1.59
N CYS A 215 22.15 21.20 1.81
CA CYS A 215 21.42 21.67 2.99
C CYS A 215 21.55 23.19 3.19
N TYR A 216 21.39 23.91 2.07
CA TYR A 216 21.32 25.36 2.01
C TYR A 216 22.54 26.08 2.57
N ASN A 217 23.70 25.41 2.50
CA ASN A 217 24.97 25.90 3.06
C ASN A 217 24.90 26.21 4.57
N CYS A 218 24.09 25.47 5.32
CA CYS A 218 23.96 25.64 6.77
C CYS A 218 25.07 24.95 7.58
N GLN A 219 26.00 24.25 6.93
CA GLN A 219 27.20 23.66 7.56
C GLN A 219 26.88 22.80 8.81
N GLY A 220 25.80 22.02 8.75
CA GLY A 220 25.36 21.15 9.86
C GLY A 220 24.54 21.85 10.95
N ASN A 221 24.28 23.16 10.86
CA ASN A 221 23.37 23.84 11.78
C ASN A 221 21.90 23.46 11.51
N VAL A 222 21.28 22.77 12.48
CA VAL A 222 19.90 22.24 12.38
C VAL A 222 18.87 23.35 12.25
N THR A 223 18.95 24.39 13.08
CA THR A 223 18.01 25.53 13.06
C THR A 223 18.04 26.27 11.72
N CYS A 224 19.22 26.62 11.21
CA CYS A 224 19.40 27.24 9.89
C CYS A 224 18.73 26.41 8.78
N PHE A 225 18.92 25.09 8.81
CA PHE A 225 18.33 24.21 7.82
C PHE A 225 16.80 24.22 7.92
N LEU A 226 16.27 24.04 9.13
CA LEU A 226 14.83 23.95 9.36
C LEU A 226 14.10 25.24 8.98
N GLU A 227 14.67 26.40 9.28
CA GLU A 227 14.13 27.69 8.88
C GLU A 227 13.98 27.80 7.35
N LYS A 228 15.06 27.49 6.63
CA LYS A 228 15.06 27.52 5.16
C LYS A 228 14.15 26.45 4.56
N GLN A 229 14.14 25.25 5.14
CA GLN A 229 13.32 24.14 4.67
C GLN A 229 11.83 24.41 4.87
N TYR A 230 11.44 24.98 6.02
CA TYR A 230 10.07 25.41 6.28
C TYR A 230 9.60 26.41 5.23
N MET A 231 10.40 27.46 4.97
CA MET A 231 10.05 28.47 3.96
C MET A 231 9.85 27.84 2.58
N ARG A 232 10.70 26.89 2.20
CA ARG A 232 10.54 26.15 0.95
C ARG A 232 9.28 25.29 0.91
N PHE A 233 8.90 24.64 2.00
CA PHE A 233 7.64 23.88 2.04
C PHE A 233 6.41 24.79 1.98
N MET A 234 6.45 25.94 2.66
CA MET A 234 5.37 26.93 2.51
C MET A 234 5.26 27.48 1.09
N GLN A 235 6.38 27.59 0.36
CA GLN A 235 6.36 27.93 -1.06
C GLN A 235 5.72 26.79 -1.88
N HIS A 236 6.17 25.54 -1.70
CA HIS A 236 5.62 24.38 -2.41
C HIS A 236 4.11 24.18 -2.18
N SER A 237 3.58 24.60 -1.04
CA SER A 237 2.15 24.50 -0.73
C SER A 237 1.30 25.67 -1.23
N SER A 238 1.92 26.74 -1.73
CA SER A 238 1.19 27.92 -2.22
C SER A 238 0.88 27.83 -3.71
N ASP A 239 -0.36 28.15 -4.08
CA ASP A 239 -0.88 27.99 -5.45
C ASP A 239 -0.04 28.73 -6.52
N GLY A 240 0.52 29.89 -6.16
CA GLY A 240 1.38 30.71 -7.03
C GLY A 240 2.81 30.19 -7.24
N PHE A 241 3.28 29.25 -6.40
CA PHE A 241 4.64 28.70 -6.45
C PHE A 241 4.68 27.21 -6.79
N SER A 242 3.58 26.67 -7.32
CA SER A 242 3.45 25.29 -7.86
C SER A 242 4.46 24.93 -8.97
N ARG A 243 5.33 25.86 -9.38
CA ARG A 243 6.44 25.66 -10.35
C ARG A 243 7.83 25.52 -9.72
N LEU A 244 7.97 25.67 -8.40
CA LEU A 244 9.27 25.48 -7.75
C LEU A 244 9.70 24.02 -7.90
N ARG A 245 10.83 23.79 -8.59
CA ARG A 245 11.37 22.43 -8.72
C ARG A 245 11.81 21.93 -7.34
N PRO A 246 11.35 20.74 -6.90
CA PRO A 246 11.84 20.10 -5.67
C PRO A 246 13.37 19.97 -5.67
N SER A 247 14.02 20.50 -4.63
CA SER A 247 15.44 20.31 -4.40
C SER A 247 15.74 18.89 -3.95
N TYR A 248 17.03 18.56 -3.83
CA TYR A 248 17.45 17.28 -3.29
C TYR A 248 17.01 17.13 -1.83
N GLU A 249 17.15 18.18 -1.03
CA GLU A 249 16.73 18.27 0.36
C GLU A 249 15.22 18.14 0.50
N ASP A 250 14.43 18.88 -0.31
CA ASP A 250 12.97 18.85 -0.21
C ASP A 250 12.44 17.43 -0.37
N LYS A 251 12.97 16.66 -1.33
CA LYS A 251 12.54 15.27 -1.57
C LYS A 251 12.80 14.34 -0.38
N HIS A 252 13.86 14.59 0.38
CA HIS A 252 14.21 13.76 1.53
C HIS A 252 13.57 14.23 2.83
N ALA A 253 13.28 15.52 2.95
CA ALA A 253 12.69 16.14 4.14
C ALA A 253 11.17 16.30 4.06
N ALA A 254 10.54 16.15 2.88
CA ALA A 254 9.10 16.40 2.73
C ALA A 254 8.28 15.60 3.75
N PRO A 255 7.18 16.18 4.30
CA PRO A 255 6.24 15.47 5.17
C PRO A 255 5.77 14.15 4.55
N LEU A 256 5.51 13.14 5.37
CA LEU A 256 4.99 11.84 4.96
C LEU A 256 3.69 11.99 4.15
N SER A 257 2.77 12.85 4.62
CA SER A 257 1.48 13.11 3.98
C SER A 257 1.58 13.69 2.57
N TRP A 258 2.75 14.19 2.16
CA TRP A 258 3.00 14.73 0.80
C TRP A 258 3.34 13.65 -0.24
N ASN A 259 3.53 12.41 0.19
CA ASN A 259 3.93 11.30 -0.66
C ASN A 259 2.73 10.42 -1.02
N CYS A 260 2.95 9.48 -1.95
CA CYS A 260 2.04 8.36 -2.24
C CYS A 260 0.61 8.73 -2.64
N GLU A 261 0.36 9.98 -3.05
CA GLU A 261 -0.99 10.49 -3.36
C GLU A 261 -1.99 10.23 -2.21
N PHE A 262 -1.52 10.35 -0.95
CA PHE A 262 -2.34 10.11 0.24
C PHE A 262 -3.59 10.98 0.31
N SER A 263 -3.56 12.18 -0.29
CA SER A 263 -4.73 13.04 -0.44
C SER A 263 -5.95 12.32 -1.02
N LYS A 264 -5.73 11.31 -1.86
CA LYS A 264 -6.78 10.52 -2.52
C LYS A 264 -6.89 9.12 -1.93
N TYR A 265 -5.76 8.47 -1.68
CA TYR A 265 -5.69 7.02 -1.51
C TYR A 265 -5.26 6.57 -0.11
N LEU A 266 -5.10 7.46 0.88
CA LEU A 266 -4.59 7.11 2.21
C LEU A 266 -5.26 5.88 2.82
N GLN A 267 -6.60 5.80 2.74
CA GLN A 267 -7.39 4.71 3.32
C GLN A 267 -7.27 3.38 2.55
N GLU A 268 -6.66 3.38 1.37
CA GLU A 268 -6.42 2.18 0.56
C GLU A 268 -5.03 1.58 0.80
N TYR A 269 -4.18 2.24 1.58
CA TYR A 269 -2.83 1.75 1.88
C TYR A 269 -2.82 0.82 3.10
N LYS A 270 -2.16 -0.32 2.96
CA LYS A 270 -1.59 -1.07 4.09
C LYS A 270 -0.34 -0.33 4.57
N ILE A 271 -0.48 0.38 5.70
CA ILE A 271 0.58 1.19 6.29
C ILE A 271 1.36 0.34 7.29
N VAL A 272 2.66 0.17 7.04
CA VAL A 272 3.60 -0.48 7.97
C VAL A 272 4.38 0.61 8.70
N LYS A 273 4.15 0.75 10.01
CA LYS A 273 4.91 1.68 10.86
C LYS A 273 6.22 1.03 11.30
N LEU A 274 7.34 1.71 11.04
CA LEU A 274 8.64 1.32 11.59
C LEU A 274 8.76 1.75 13.04
N ALA A 275 9.35 0.88 13.85
CA ALA A 275 9.72 1.22 15.21
C ALA A 275 10.73 2.38 15.23
N VAL A 276 10.64 3.20 16.28
CA VAL A 276 11.52 4.35 16.53
C VAL A 276 12.94 3.88 16.84
N ASP A 277 13.07 2.79 17.60
CA ASP A 277 14.36 2.19 17.94
C ASP A 277 14.88 1.30 16.80
N PRO A 278 16.08 1.58 16.24
CA PRO A 278 16.77 0.68 15.33
C PRO A 278 16.98 -0.74 15.87
N LYS A 279 17.05 -0.93 17.20
CA LYS A 279 17.13 -2.25 17.85
C LYS A 279 15.83 -3.04 17.71
N ASP A 280 14.71 -2.36 17.47
CA ASP A 280 13.41 -2.97 17.16
C ASP A 280 13.19 -3.14 15.63
N ARG A 281 14.26 -3.10 14.82
CA ARG A 281 14.20 -3.34 13.37
C ARG A 281 13.48 -4.64 13.01
N LYS A 282 13.57 -5.66 13.88
CA LYS A 282 12.85 -6.93 13.73
C LYS A 282 11.33 -6.73 13.73
N ASN A 283 10.77 -5.97 14.65
CA ASN A 283 9.32 -5.74 14.74
C ASN A 283 8.75 -5.02 13.50
N GLY A 284 9.49 -4.03 12.97
CA GLY A 284 9.11 -3.35 11.72
C GLY A 284 9.16 -4.27 10.51
N LEU A 285 10.12 -5.19 10.49
CA LEU A 285 10.27 -6.20 9.44
C LEU A 285 9.17 -7.27 9.53
N ASP A 286 8.80 -7.71 10.73
CA ASP A 286 7.75 -8.70 10.96
C ASP A 286 6.39 -8.21 10.43
N ASN A 287 6.06 -6.94 10.67
CA ASN A 287 4.85 -6.32 10.12
C ASN A 287 4.87 -6.28 8.59
N LEU A 288 6.02 -5.97 7.99
CA LEU A 288 6.18 -6.04 6.54
C LEU A 288 6.01 -7.48 6.04
N MET A 289 6.61 -8.47 6.71
CA MET A 289 6.51 -9.88 6.31
C MET A 289 5.06 -10.38 6.38
N ASN A 290 4.30 -9.97 7.40
CA ASN A 290 2.87 -10.29 7.51
C ASN A 290 2.07 -9.75 6.31
N VAL A 291 2.28 -8.48 5.94
CA VAL A 291 1.62 -7.88 4.78
C VAL A 291 1.99 -8.60 3.47
N LEU A 292 3.24 -9.00 3.31
CA LEU A 292 3.70 -9.76 2.13
C LEU A 292 3.11 -11.18 2.12
N LYS A 293 3.03 -11.84 3.27
CA LYS A 293 2.40 -13.16 3.43
C LYS A 293 0.93 -13.15 3.05
N GLU A 294 0.18 -12.15 3.51
CA GLU A 294 -1.23 -11.92 3.12
C GLU A 294 -1.40 -11.69 1.60
N SER A 295 -0.32 -11.30 0.92
CA SER A 295 -0.31 -11.07 -0.53
C SER A 295 0.18 -12.29 -1.32
N ASN A 296 0.15 -13.47 -0.68
CA ASN A 296 0.52 -14.77 -1.24
C ASN A 296 1.98 -14.84 -1.73
N VAL A 297 2.89 -14.09 -1.09
CA VAL A 297 4.32 -14.24 -1.32
C VAL A 297 4.78 -15.58 -0.70
N PRO A 298 5.49 -16.46 -1.44
CA PRO A 298 5.93 -17.76 -0.93
C PRO A 298 6.86 -17.64 0.27
N ASN A 299 6.75 -18.56 1.23
CA ASN A 299 7.59 -18.59 2.44
C ASN A 299 9.09 -18.52 2.12
N SER A 300 9.57 -19.24 1.10
CA SER A 300 10.98 -19.19 0.69
C SER A 300 11.44 -17.80 0.24
N THR A 301 10.54 -17.00 -0.35
CA THR A 301 10.84 -15.61 -0.72
C THR A 301 10.79 -14.70 0.50
N LEU A 302 9.86 -14.93 1.42
CA LEU A 302 9.78 -14.20 2.69
C LEU A 302 11.04 -14.43 3.54
N GLU A 303 11.45 -15.68 3.73
CA GLU A 303 12.67 -16.06 4.45
C GLU A 303 13.92 -15.41 3.83
N TYR A 304 14.01 -15.40 2.49
CA TYR A 304 15.10 -14.71 1.80
C TYR A 304 15.10 -13.22 2.08
N ILE A 305 13.94 -12.55 2.00
CA ILE A 305 13.82 -11.12 2.27
C ILE A 305 14.18 -10.82 3.72
N GLU A 306 13.63 -11.58 4.67
CA GLU A 306 13.86 -11.39 6.10
C GLU A 306 15.34 -11.55 6.45
N LYS A 307 15.94 -12.66 6.03
CA LYS A 307 17.37 -12.94 6.23
C LYS A 307 18.23 -11.83 5.62
N SER A 308 18.00 -11.48 4.36
CA SER A 308 18.78 -10.44 3.67
C SER A 308 18.58 -9.04 4.28
N ALA A 309 17.42 -8.78 4.90
CA ALA A 309 17.13 -7.51 5.55
C ALA A 309 17.75 -7.40 6.94
N LEU A 310 17.97 -8.53 7.64
CA LEU A 310 18.57 -8.58 8.98
C LEU A 310 20.10 -8.70 8.93
N GLU A 311 20.65 -9.47 7.99
CA GLU A 311 22.10 -9.71 7.88
C GLU A 311 22.90 -8.52 7.36
N GLY A 312 22.23 -7.55 6.72
CA GLY A 312 22.90 -6.43 6.08
C GLY A 312 22.54 -5.07 6.66
N GLU A 313 23.54 -4.19 6.71
CA GLU A 313 23.34 -2.75 6.86
C GLU A 313 23.31 -2.06 5.50
N THR A 314 22.39 -1.11 5.32
CA THR A 314 22.44 -0.26 4.12
C THR A 314 23.62 0.70 4.23
N GLN A 315 24.29 1.05 3.13
CA GLN A 315 25.32 2.12 3.10
C GLN A 315 24.82 3.51 3.56
N HIS A 316 23.51 3.67 3.78
CA HIS A 316 22.88 4.88 4.30
C HIS A 316 22.35 4.72 5.72
N ALA A 317 22.68 3.62 6.39
CA ALA A 317 22.42 3.44 7.81
C ALA A 317 23.13 4.57 8.55
N THR A 318 22.38 5.24 9.41
CA THR A 318 22.85 6.42 10.15
C THR A 318 22.61 6.28 11.64
N TYR A 319 21.97 5.20 12.07
CA TYR A 319 21.46 5.09 13.43
C TYR A 319 22.56 4.86 14.48
N ASP A 320 23.72 4.35 14.08
CA ASP A 320 24.86 4.08 14.94
C ASP A 320 26.03 5.03 14.61
N SER A 321 25.71 6.32 14.48
CA SER A 321 26.72 7.32 14.11
C SER A 321 26.67 8.50 15.05
N ASP A 322 27.84 9.05 15.40
CA ASP A 322 27.96 10.22 16.27
C ASP A 322 27.07 11.38 15.78
N ALA A 323 26.98 11.55 14.46
CA ALA A 323 26.15 12.57 13.84
C ALA A 323 24.64 12.37 14.08
N HIS A 324 24.18 11.13 14.26
CA HIS A 324 22.79 10.84 14.62
C HIS A 324 22.52 11.21 16.07
N ASP A 325 23.39 10.78 16.98
CA ASP A 325 23.20 11.02 18.41
C ASP A 325 23.34 12.50 18.78
N VAL A 326 24.25 13.20 18.12
CA VAL A 326 24.38 14.66 18.26
C VAL A 326 23.11 15.37 17.81
N VAL A 327 22.55 15.02 16.64
CA VAL A 327 21.33 15.66 16.13
C VAL A 327 20.12 15.31 17.00
N LYS A 328 20.00 14.05 17.44
CA LYS A 328 18.98 13.61 18.39
C LYS A 328 19.04 14.44 19.68
N LYS A 329 20.21 14.56 20.28
CA LYS A 329 20.43 15.33 21.51
C LYS A 329 20.10 16.82 21.33
N GLN A 330 20.44 17.41 20.19
CA GLN A 330 20.07 18.80 19.88
C GLN A 330 18.55 18.99 19.83
N ILE A 331 17.80 18.06 19.23
CA ILE A 331 16.33 18.13 19.18
C ILE A 331 15.74 17.99 20.59
N GLU A 332 16.28 17.08 21.40
CA GLU A 332 15.84 16.86 22.78
C GLU A 332 16.12 18.08 23.68
N SER A 333 17.22 18.79 23.47
CA SER A 333 17.61 19.93 24.32
C SER A 333 17.11 21.30 23.85
N ASP A 334 16.93 21.51 22.55
CA ASP A 334 16.60 22.83 21.98
C ASP A 334 15.11 22.94 21.58
N ARG A 335 14.37 23.74 22.34
CA ARG A 335 12.96 24.04 22.10
C ARG A 335 12.71 24.71 20.74
N THR A 336 13.65 25.52 20.26
CA THR A 336 13.54 26.20 18.96
C THR A 336 13.54 25.19 17.82
N ILE A 337 14.42 24.18 17.91
CA ILE A 337 14.46 23.09 16.93
C ILE A 337 13.15 22.31 16.96
N ARG A 338 12.63 21.98 18.15
CA ARG A 338 11.35 21.28 18.28
C ARG A 338 10.19 22.07 17.71
N GLU A 339 10.15 23.38 17.95
CA GLU A 339 9.11 24.26 17.40
C GLU A 339 9.14 24.28 15.87
N TRP A 340 10.33 24.30 15.27
CA TRP A 340 10.46 24.20 13.81
C TRP A 340 10.04 22.83 13.26
N LEU A 341 10.43 21.75 13.93
CA LEU A 341 10.02 20.39 13.56
C LEU A 341 8.50 20.21 13.69
N LYS A 342 7.90 20.75 14.76
CA LYS A 342 6.45 20.82 14.95
C LYS A 342 5.81 21.57 13.78
N ARG A 343 6.34 22.73 13.41
CA ARG A 343 5.83 23.50 12.26
C ARG A 343 5.83 22.72 10.95
N ILE A 344 6.82 21.85 10.74
CA ILE A 344 6.94 21.07 9.50
C ILE A 344 6.13 19.77 9.54
N TYR A 345 6.12 19.05 10.66
CA TYR A 345 5.66 17.65 10.72
C TYR A 345 4.45 17.41 11.62
N TYR A 346 3.94 18.40 12.39
CA TYR A 346 2.86 18.17 13.37
C TYR A 346 1.64 17.44 12.78
N LEU A 347 1.25 17.79 11.56
CA LEU A 347 0.10 17.16 10.92
C LEU A 347 0.38 15.70 10.52
N ASP A 348 1.62 15.29 10.26
CA ASP A 348 1.94 13.88 10.06
C ASP A 348 1.77 13.07 11.36
N PHE A 349 2.13 13.64 12.53
CA PHE A 349 1.86 12.99 13.82
C PHE A 349 0.36 12.75 14.01
N VAL A 350 -0.47 13.72 13.64
CA VAL A 350 -1.93 13.62 13.75
C VAL A 350 -2.51 12.65 12.73
N ILE A 351 -2.08 12.72 11.46
CA ILE A 351 -2.63 11.91 10.37
C ILE A 351 -2.27 10.43 10.54
N PHE A 352 -1.02 10.15 10.93
CA PHE A 352 -0.51 8.79 11.03
C PHE A 352 -0.50 8.25 12.45
N ASP A 353 -1.02 9.00 13.43
CA ASP A 353 -1.12 8.58 14.82
C ASP A 353 0.25 8.15 15.39
N PHE A 354 1.21 9.08 15.38
CA PHE A 354 2.50 8.93 16.03
C PHE A 354 2.52 9.66 17.37
N ASP A 355 3.37 9.19 18.29
CA ASP A 355 3.59 9.88 19.56
C ASP A 355 4.19 11.28 19.31
N ARG A 356 3.60 12.28 19.96
CA ARG A 356 3.95 13.69 19.82
C ARG A 356 4.53 14.28 21.11
N SER A 357 4.73 13.46 22.15
CA SER A 357 5.25 13.87 23.46
C SER A 357 6.49 14.76 23.35
N LEU A 358 7.45 14.37 22.51
CA LEU A 358 8.70 15.10 22.30
C LEU A 358 8.44 16.51 21.75
N ILE A 359 7.66 16.65 20.67
CA ILE A 359 7.44 17.95 20.01
C ILE A 359 6.45 18.86 20.75
N ASP A 360 5.65 18.31 21.65
CA ASP A 360 4.76 19.09 22.51
C ASP A 360 5.45 19.56 23.81
N SER A 361 6.68 19.09 24.10
CA SER A 361 7.47 19.40 25.30
C SER A 361 8.27 20.71 25.27
#